data_AF-A0A328RRA4-F1
#
_entry.id   AF-A0A328RRA4-F1
#
_cell.length_a   1.000
_cell.length_b   1.000
_cell.length_c   1.000
_cell.angle_alpha   90.00
_cell.angle_beta   90.00
_cell.angle_gamma   90.00
#
_symmetry.space_group_name_H-M   'P 1'
#
loop_
_entity.id
_entity.type
_entity.pdbx_description
1 polymer ?
#
loop_
_entity_poly.entity_id
_entity_poly.type
_entity_poly.pdbx_seq_one_letter_code
_entity_poly.pdbx_strand_id
1 'polypeptide(L)'
;MFDLIWGLKTTSLMDVWSIDHVLSGMSVGYIAYTFNRSLQHKYSLKVENETFFTIIDIVLVLLLAFMWETFEHYLEIGLMGSTVEYWFQGVEYWANRFIFDPLMLVVGYFYIRSHGSQINVFRVLSVLWLVVHIFIFPHSMYLHEIF
;
A
#
# COMPACT_ATOMS: atom_id res chain seq x y z
N MET A 1 3.44 10.03 -22.35
CA MET A 1 3.18 8.58 -22.13
C MET A 1 3.77 8.12 -20.81
N PHE A 2 4.99 8.54 -20.49
CA PHE A 2 5.56 8.35 -19.15
C PHE A 2 4.70 8.99 -18.05
N ASP A 3 4.18 10.19 -18.29
CA ASP A 3 3.34 10.93 -17.32
C ASP A 3 2.02 10.22 -16.99
N LEU A 4 1.53 9.33 -17.86
CA LEU A 4 0.38 8.49 -17.54
C LEU A 4 0.76 7.37 -16.58
N ILE A 5 1.98 6.84 -16.68
CA ILE A 5 2.43 5.70 -15.87
C ILE A 5 2.91 6.18 -14.50
N TRP A 6 3.66 7.28 -14.44
CA TRP A 6 4.27 7.82 -13.23
C TRP A 6 4.15 9.34 -13.24
N GLY A 7 3.57 9.93 -12.21
CA GLY A 7 3.34 11.37 -12.19
C GLY A 7 2.40 11.82 -11.08
N LEU A 8 1.64 12.89 -11.36
CA LEU A 8 0.68 13.42 -10.41
C LEU A 8 -0.45 12.40 -10.16
N LYS A 9 -0.75 12.15 -8.90
CA LYS A 9 -1.78 11.18 -8.45
C LYS A 9 -3.14 11.37 -9.09
N THR A 10 -3.49 12.60 -9.50
CA THR A 10 -4.78 12.92 -10.11
C THR A 10 -4.89 12.47 -11.57
N THR A 11 -3.77 12.14 -12.22
CA THR A 11 -3.70 11.82 -13.65
C THR A 11 -2.93 10.55 -13.99
N SER A 12 -2.07 10.09 -13.08
CA SER A 12 -1.11 9.01 -13.34
C SER A 12 -1.57 7.70 -12.70
N LEU A 13 -1.10 6.58 -13.25
CA LEU A 13 -1.38 5.24 -12.77
C LEU A 13 -0.58 4.89 -11.52
N MET A 14 0.56 5.53 -11.30
CA MET A 14 1.39 5.41 -10.12
C MET A 14 1.93 6.79 -9.79
N ASP A 15 2.25 6.99 -8.53
CA ASP A 15 2.83 8.22 -8.02
C ASP A 15 3.89 7.88 -6.96
N VAL A 16 4.39 8.90 -6.27
CA VAL A 16 5.40 8.70 -5.25
C VAL A 16 4.93 7.80 -4.09
N TRP A 17 3.63 7.72 -3.83
CA TRP A 17 3.05 6.90 -2.77
C TRP A 17 2.94 5.44 -3.16
N SER A 18 3.00 5.10 -4.46
CA SER A 18 3.15 3.72 -4.93
C SER A 18 4.39 3.02 -4.32
N ILE A 19 5.44 3.75 -3.95
CA ILE A 19 6.59 3.21 -3.20
C ILE A 19 6.18 2.80 -1.78
N ASP A 20 5.43 3.65 -1.08
CA ASP A 20 4.92 3.30 0.25
C ASP A 20 3.94 2.13 0.17
N HIS A 21 3.06 2.10 -0.83
CA HIS A 21 2.15 0.97 -1.07
C HIS A 21 2.90 -0.36 -1.20
N VAL A 22 4.06 -0.39 -1.86
CA VAL A 22 4.93 -1.58 -1.89
C VAL A 22 5.48 -1.91 -0.50
N LEU A 23 6.04 -0.93 0.23
CA LEU A 23 6.65 -1.16 1.56
C LEU A 23 5.61 -1.57 2.62
N SER A 24 4.45 -0.92 2.61
CA SER A 24 3.26 -1.24 3.39
C SER A 24 2.72 -2.61 3.00
N GLY A 25 2.72 -2.96 1.72
CA GLY A 25 2.41 -4.29 1.20
C GLY A 25 3.31 -5.39 1.75
N MET A 26 4.61 -5.13 1.90
CA MET A 26 5.51 -6.07 2.57
C MET A 26 5.13 -6.27 4.05
N SER A 27 4.75 -5.19 4.74
CA SER A 27 4.35 -5.26 6.15
C SER A 27 3.05 -6.01 6.36
N VAL A 28 2.01 -5.63 5.63
CA VAL A 28 0.68 -6.25 5.66
C VAL A 28 0.72 -7.67 5.13
N GLY A 29 1.42 -7.89 4.02
CA GLY A 29 1.59 -9.21 3.40
C GLY A 29 2.31 -10.20 4.31
N TYR A 30 3.32 -9.76 5.07
CA TYR A 30 3.97 -10.62 6.06
C TYR A 30 3.04 -11.00 7.20
N ILE A 31 2.20 -10.06 7.67
CA ILE A 31 1.19 -10.34 8.69
C ILE A 31 0.16 -11.34 8.17
N ALA A 32 -0.38 -11.14 6.97
CA ALA A 32 -1.33 -12.06 6.34
C ALA A 32 -0.72 -13.47 6.21
N TYR A 33 0.47 -13.58 5.63
CA TYR A 33 1.20 -14.83 5.47
C TYR A 33 1.43 -15.55 6.81
N THR A 34 2.00 -14.87 7.80
CA THR A 34 2.32 -15.49 9.10
C THR A 34 1.07 -15.87 9.88
N PHE A 35 0.03 -15.04 9.85
CA PHE A 35 -1.25 -15.32 10.48
C PHE A 35 -1.90 -16.57 9.88
N ASN A 36 -1.98 -16.64 8.55
CA ASN A 36 -2.61 -17.74 7.85
C ASN A 36 -1.89 -19.08 8.08
N ARG A 37 -0.55 -19.07 8.09
CA ARG A 37 0.27 -20.25 8.43
C ARG A 37 0.19 -20.64 9.89
N SER A 38 0.08 -19.68 10.80
CA SER A 38 -0.16 -19.96 12.22
C SER A 38 -1.51 -20.66 12.42
N LEU A 39 -2.57 -20.22 11.72
CA LEU A 39 -3.87 -20.90 11.74
C LEU A 39 -3.79 -22.30 11.13
N GLN A 40 -3.12 -22.47 9.99
CA GLN A 40 -2.91 -23.78 9.37
C GLN A 40 -2.29 -24.77 10.37
N HIS A 41 -1.22 -24.37 11.04
CA HIS A 41 -0.54 -25.20 12.03
C HIS A 41 -1.43 -25.47 13.25
N LYS A 42 -2.07 -24.44 13.80
CA LYS A 42 -2.94 -24.53 14.99
C LYS A 42 -4.11 -25.50 14.79
N TYR A 43 -4.72 -25.51 13.61
CA TYR A 43 -5.88 -26.34 13.30
C TYR A 43 -5.53 -27.62 12.53
N SER A 44 -4.24 -27.90 12.33
CA SER A 44 -3.76 -29.08 11.58
C SER A 44 -4.44 -29.24 10.22
N LEU A 45 -4.67 -28.11 9.52
CA LEU A 45 -5.36 -28.09 8.24
C LEU A 45 -4.47 -28.77 7.20
N LYS A 46 -4.84 -29.99 6.81
CA LYS A 46 -4.23 -30.70 5.69
C LYS A 46 -4.72 -30.07 4.39
N VAL A 47 -3.90 -29.21 3.82
CA VAL A 47 -4.15 -28.62 2.51
C VAL A 47 -2.98 -29.03 1.63
N GLU A 48 -3.28 -29.73 0.55
CA GLU A 48 -2.29 -30.20 -0.42
C GLU A 48 -1.80 -29.08 -1.35
N ASN A 49 -2.52 -27.96 -1.40
CA ASN A 49 -2.30 -26.89 -2.36
C ASN A 49 -1.91 -25.56 -1.67
N GLU A 50 -0.63 -25.23 -1.75
CA GLU A 50 -0.05 -23.93 -1.31
C GLU A 50 -0.69 -22.71 -2.00
N THR A 51 -1.30 -22.91 -3.17
CA THR A 51 -2.03 -21.86 -3.90
C THR A 51 -3.24 -21.38 -3.11
N PHE A 52 -3.91 -22.26 -2.37
CA PHE A 52 -5.09 -21.90 -1.59
C PHE A 52 -4.76 -20.86 -0.50
N PHE A 53 -3.70 -21.10 0.27
CA PHE A 53 -3.24 -20.14 1.27
C PHE A 53 -2.72 -18.85 0.64
N THR A 54 -2.05 -18.94 -0.51
CA THR A 54 -1.62 -17.76 -1.26
C THR A 54 -2.81 -16.89 -1.67
N ILE A 55 -3.92 -17.48 -2.12
CA ILE A 55 -5.15 -16.75 -2.47
C ILE A 55 -5.73 -16.07 -1.24
N ILE A 56 -5.80 -16.76 -0.10
CA ILE A 56 -6.28 -16.17 1.16
C ILE A 56 -5.41 -14.97 1.56
N ASP A 57 -4.09 -15.10 1.48
CA ASP A 57 -3.15 -14.02 1.82
C ASP A 57 -3.40 -12.79 0.93
N ILE A 58 -3.56 -13.00 -0.38
CA ILE A 58 -3.88 -11.92 -1.34
C ILE A 58 -5.23 -11.28 -1.04
N VAL A 59 -6.26 -12.06 -0.73
CA VAL A 59 -7.58 -11.53 -0.37
C VAL A 59 -7.50 -10.65 0.89
N LEU A 60 -6.74 -11.06 1.90
CA LEU A 60 -6.53 -10.26 3.11
C LEU A 60 -5.77 -8.96 2.82
N VAL A 61 -4.73 -9.03 1.98
CA VAL A 61 -3.96 -7.84 1.56
C VAL A 61 -4.84 -6.88 0.78
N LEU A 62 -5.61 -7.36 -0.20
CA LEU A 62 -6.51 -6.54 -1.00
C LEU A 62 -7.64 -5.93 -0.17
N LEU A 63 -8.20 -6.67 0.79
CA LEU A 63 -9.19 -6.13 1.71
C LEU A 63 -8.64 -4.91 2.46
N LEU A 64 -7.43 -5.03 3.02
CA LEU A 64 -6.78 -3.93 3.74
C LEU A 64 -6.40 -2.79 2.80
N ALA A 65 -5.97 -3.09 1.57
CA ALA A 65 -5.74 -2.08 0.53
C ALA A 65 -7.01 -1.26 0.29
N PHE A 66 -8.13 -1.89 -0.06
CA PHE A 66 -9.38 -1.19 -0.35
C PHE A 66 -9.98 -0.48 0.86
N MET A 67 -9.76 -1.00 2.08
CA MET A 67 -10.12 -0.28 3.31
C MET A 67 -9.33 1.01 3.45
N TRP A 68 -8.01 0.97 3.19
CA TRP A 68 -7.16 2.16 3.20
C TRP A 68 -7.56 3.13 2.10
N GLU A 69 -7.73 2.67 0.86
CA GLU A 69 -8.18 3.51 -0.27
C GLU A 69 -9.47 4.24 0.07
N THR A 70 -10.43 3.52 0.64
CA THR A 70 -11.71 4.13 1.06
C THR A 70 -11.48 5.22 2.11
N PHE A 71 -10.61 4.98 3.09
CA PHE A 71 -10.27 5.97 4.11
C PHE A 71 -9.59 7.19 3.50
N GLU A 72 -8.58 6.98 2.65
CA GLU A 72 -7.86 8.01 1.93
C GLU A 72 -8.78 8.88 1.08
N HIS A 73 -9.71 8.28 0.34
CA HIS A 73 -10.68 9.04 -0.44
C HIS A 73 -11.51 9.99 0.45
N TYR A 74 -11.90 9.56 1.65
CA TYR A 74 -12.60 10.44 2.58
C TYR A 74 -11.73 11.58 3.12
N LEU A 75 -10.42 11.36 3.26
CA LEU A 75 -9.48 12.43 3.60
C LEU A 75 -9.34 13.44 2.46
N GLU A 76 -9.24 12.95 1.22
CA GLU A 76 -9.08 13.76 0.01
C GLU A 76 -10.27 14.69 -0.27
N ILE A 77 -11.49 14.24 0.02
CA ILE A 77 -12.69 15.08 -0.17
C ILE A 77 -12.95 16.04 1.02
N GLY A 78 -12.03 16.08 2.00
CA GLY A 78 -12.04 17.05 3.08
C GLY A 78 -12.93 16.71 4.28
N LEU A 79 -13.35 15.46 4.46
CA LEU A 79 -14.14 15.08 5.65
C LEU A 79 -13.37 15.23 6.96
N MET A 80 -12.03 15.28 6.91
CA MET A 80 -11.16 15.51 8.08
C MET A 80 -10.60 16.94 8.14
N GLY A 81 -11.21 17.88 7.42
CA GLY A 81 -10.87 19.30 7.44
C GLY A 81 -9.94 19.73 6.31
N SER A 82 -9.94 21.04 6.06
CA SER A 82 -9.27 21.65 4.91
C SER A 82 -7.75 21.52 4.92
N THR A 83 -7.12 21.40 6.10
CA THR A 83 -5.67 21.16 6.19
C THR A 83 -5.28 19.81 5.60
N VAL A 84 -6.08 18.76 5.88
CA VAL A 84 -5.81 17.41 5.37
C VAL A 84 -6.12 17.35 3.88
N GLU A 85 -7.27 17.89 3.47
CA GLU A 85 -7.65 18.05 2.05
C GLU A 85 -6.53 18.74 1.24
N TYR A 86 -6.03 19.86 1.76
CA TYR A 86 -4.94 20.60 1.14
C TYR A 86 -3.67 19.77 1.08
N TRP A 87 -3.33 19.01 2.13
CA TRP A 87 -2.16 18.14 2.08
C TRP A 87 -2.28 17.08 0.97
N PHE A 88 -3.46 16.52 0.72
CA PHE A 88 -3.67 15.53 -0.34
C PHE A 88 -3.65 16.12 -1.76
N GLN A 89 -3.87 17.43 -1.94
CA GLN A 89 -3.88 18.11 -3.26
C GLN A 89 -4.80 17.47 -4.31
N GLY A 90 -6.02 17.13 -3.88
CA GLY A 90 -7.08 16.62 -4.76
C GLY A 90 -7.29 15.12 -4.68
N VAL A 91 -8.19 14.64 -5.55
CA VAL A 91 -8.63 13.24 -5.58
C VAL A 91 -7.80 12.45 -6.56
N GLU A 92 -7.32 11.31 -6.10
CA GLU A 92 -6.53 10.38 -6.88
C GLU A 92 -7.26 9.82 -8.12
N TYR A 93 -6.49 9.53 -9.16
CA TYR A 93 -6.95 8.92 -10.39
C TYR A 93 -7.58 7.56 -10.11
N TRP A 94 -8.76 7.30 -10.68
CA TRP A 94 -9.52 6.08 -10.39
C TRP A 94 -8.72 4.80 -10.61
N ALA A 95 -7.84 4.75 -11.61
CA ALA A 95 -7.05 3.56 -11.90
C ALA A 95 -5.89 3.41 -10.91
N ASN A 96 -5.33 4.50 -10.38
CA ASN A 96 -4.32 4.41 -9.32
C ASN A 96 -4.95 3.72 -8.10
N ARG A 97 -5.98 4.36 -7.56
CA ARG A 97 -6.79 3.94 -6.42
C ARG A 97 -7.31 2.51 -6.51
N PHE A 98 -7.98 2.15 -7.62
CA PHE A 98 -8.70 0.87 -7.69
C PHE A 98 -7.85 -0.28 -8.21
N ILE A 99 -6.72 -0.01 -8.85
CA ILE A 99 -5.92 -1.04 -9.54
C ILE A 99 -4.48 -1.02 -9.05
N PHE A 100 -3.77 0.10 -9.23
CA PHE A 100 -2.33 0.12 -9.08
C PHE A 100 -1.89 0.15 -7.62
N ASP A 101 -2.51 0.92 -6.74
CA ASP A 101 -2.12 0.94 -5.33
C ASP A 101 -2.40 -0.40 -4.62
N PRO A 102 -3.60 -1.03 -4.80
CA PRO A 102 -3.80 -2.40 -4.33
C PRO A 102 -2.82 -3.40 -4.94
N LEU A 103 -2.46 -3.24 -6.22
CA LEU A 103 -1.48 -4.11 -6.88
C LEU A 103 -0.08 -3.91 -6.30
N MET A 104 0.32 -2.70 -5.93
CA MET A 104 1.59 -2.41 -5.27
C MET A 104 1.67 -3.08 -3.91
N LEU A 105 0.58 -3.13 -3.15
CA LEU A 105 0.51 -3.92 -1.91
C LEU A 105 0.73 -5.41 -2.18
N VAL A 106 0.10 -5.95 -3.23
CA VAL A 106 0.26 -7.35 -3.64
C VAL A 106 1.70 -7.65 -4.09
N VAL A 107 2.35 -6.72 -4.81
CA VAL A 107 3.78 -6.82 -5.16
C VAL A 107 4.63 -6.90 -3.89
N GLY A 108 4.37 -6.04 -2.91
CA GLY A 108 5.03 -6.08 -1.60
C GLY A 108 4.86 -7.43 -0.90
N TYR A 109 3.65 -8.00 -0.91
CA TYR A 109 3.39 -9.34 -0.38
C TYR A 109 4.23 -10.42 -1.08
N PHE A 110 4.27 -10.43 -2.41
CA PHE A 110 5.06 -11.42 -3.15
C PHE A 110 6.57 -11.28 -2.91
N TYR A 111 7.04 -10.08 -2.65
CA TYR A 111 8.44 -9.85 -2.30
C TYR A 111 8.75 -10.38 -0.90
N ILE A 112 7.94 -10.03 0.10
CA ILE A 112 8.27 -10.34 1.50
C ILE A 112 8.12 -11.82 1.84
N ARG A 113 7.24 -12.55 1.14
CA ARG A 113 7.05 -13.98 1.39
C ARG A 113 8.34 -14.80 1.17
N SER A 114 9.24 -14.33 0.32
CA SER A 114 10.56 -14.93 0.06
C SER A 114 11.69 -14.28 0.87
N HIS A 115 11.47 -13.11 1.48
CA HIS A 115 12.48 -12.32 2.19
C HIS A 115 12.09 -11.98 3.64
N GLY A 116 11.30 -12.84 4.30
CA GLY A 116 10.69 -12.55 5.60
C GLY A 116 11.68 -12.14 6.72
N SER A 117 12.95 -12.53 6.63
CA SER A 117 14.00 -12.10 7.59
C SER A 117 14.27 -10.59 7.56
N GLN A 118 13.94 -9.91 6.47
CA GLN A 118 14.21 -8.48 6.25
C GLN A 118 13.01 -7.60 6.63
N ILE A 119 11.91 -8.16 7.15
CA ILE A 119 10.67 -7.41 7.41
C ILE A 119 10.85 -6.17 8.28
N ASN A 120 11.72 -6.25 9.30
CA ASN A 120 11.96 -5.12 10.19
C ASN A 120 12.64 -3.96 9.47
N VAL A 121 13.50 -4.25 8.49
CA VAL A 121 14.14 -3.22 7.66
C VAL A 121 13.07 -2.48 6.84
N PHE A 122 12.18 -3.22 6.17
CA PHE A 122 11.12 -2.61 5.36
C PHE A 122 10.10 -1.82 6.18
N ARG A 123 9.77 -2.28 7.39
CA ARG A 123 8.93 -1.52 8.33
C ARG A 123 9.57 -0.20 8.73
N VAL A 124 10.87 -0.22 9.04
CA VAL A 124 11.61 1.01 9.35
C VAL A 124 11.62 1.93 8.13
N LEU A 125 11.86 1.41 6.93
CA LEU A 125 11.84 2.21 5.69
C LEU A 125 10.46 2.82 5.42
N SER A 126 9.36 2.07 5.57
CA SER A 126 7.99 2.59 5.42
C SER A 126 7.69 3.68 6.44
N VAL A 127 8.02 3.46 7.72
CA VAL A 127 7.81 4.49 8.76
C VAL A 127 8.64 5.74 8.49
N LEU A 128 9.91 5.58 8.09
CA LEU A 128 10.75 6.72 7.72
C LEU A 128 10.18 7.47 6.51
N TRP A 129 9.71 6.74 5.50
CA TRP A 129 9.06 7.31 4.33
C TRP A 129 7.85 8.16 4.71
N LEU A 130 6.92 7.59 5.50
CA LEU A 130 5.74 8.28 6.00
C LEU A 130 6.10 9.51 6.84
N VAL A 131 7.01 9.38 7.79
CA VAL A 131 7.41 10.49 8.68
C VAL A 131 7.99 11.65 7.88
N VAL A 132 8.86 11.35 6.92
CA VAL A 132 9.46 12.36 6.06
C VAL A 132 8.38 13.06 5.22
N HIS A 133 7.52 12.30 4.53
CA HIS A 133 6.55 12.87 3.60
C HIS A 133 5.39 13.61 4.28
N ILE A 134 4.99 13.19 5.48
CA ILE A 134 3.89 13.81 6.23
C ILE A 134 4.36 15.05 7.00
N PHE A 135 5.52 15.01 7.65
CA PHE A 135 5.92 16.08 8.58
C PHE A 135 6.92 17.09 8.02
N ILE A 136 7.67 16.74 6.98
CA ILE A 136 8.69 17.64 6.41
C ILE A 136 8.13 18.40 5.22
N PHE A 137 7.26 17.78 4.42
CA PHE A 137 6.81 18.35 3.16
C PHE A 137 5.40 18.96 3.24
N PRO A 138 5.13 20.01 2.46
CA PRO A 138 3.91 20.80 2.60
C PRO A 138 2.65 20.09 2.11
N HIS A 139 2.77 19.16 1.17
CA HIS A 139 1.69 18.35 0.62
C HIS A 139 2.23 17.05 0.02
N SER A 140 1.35 16.10 -0.25
CA SER A 140 1.68 14.73 -0.66
C SER A 140 2.34 14.64 -2.05
N MET A 141 2.15 15.66 -2.90
CA MET A 141 2.61 15.69 -4.29
C MET A 141 3.79 16.62 -4.56
N TYR A 142 4.46 17.14 -3.51
CA TYR A 142 5.51 18.15 -3.62
C TYR A 142 6.66 17.78 -4.56
N LEU A 143 6.97 16.48 -4.70
CA LEU A 143 8.08 16.02 -5.55
C LEU A 143 7.86 16.36 -7.03
N HIS A 144 6.61 16.43 -7.47
CA HIS A 144 6.27 16.80 -8.85
C HIS A 144 6.26 18.31 -9.09
N GLU A 145 6.47 19.12 -8.04
CA GLU A 145 6.73 20.57 -8.19
C GLU A 145 8.23 20.85 -8.31
N ILE A 146 9.08 19.95 -7.78
CA ILE A 146 10.54 20.12 -7.73
C ILE A 146 11.22 19.47 -8.95
N PHE A 147 10.64 18.41 -9.51
CA PHE A 147 11.17 17.63 -10.64
C PHE A 147 10.13 17.49 -11.75
#